data_AF-A0A7M1AXJ4-F1
#
_entry.id   AF-A0A7M1AXJ4-F1
#
_cell.length_a   1.000
_cell.length_b   1.000
_cell.length_c   1.000
_cell.angle_alpha   90.00
_cell.angle_beta   90.00
_cell.angle_gamma   90.00
#
_symmetry.space_group_name_H-M   'P 1'
#
loop_
_entity.id
_entity.type
_entity.pdbx_description
1 polymer ?
#
loop_
_entity_poly.entity_id
_entity_poly.type
_entity_poly.pdbx_seq_one_letter_code
_entity_poly.pdbx_strand_id
1 'polypeptide(L)'
;MFGSDHNTIKVDKQLFEKLLSVVKDAANGRLDSRITGIDKSDPLGEAAWSINNMLDQTEAFMRETKTSIDAANEGLEHRNVDPHGLKGAFKQNAHLVAQGVEGVILGHNAKVKGELGTRFSELGGGMQESLHKIQNAMETSLQNIRKVADSSQLMADEAKGSLNLIDELSVKIEHLANLIISSTEAIETLSAQTNDITSVLDLIKDIADQTNLLALNAAIEAARAGEHGRGFAVVADEVRKLAERTQRATAEISVTTKSLQQEADGINEISKEIETIAVESNEGIQELKTTLEDVNKNADSNAKIASFIKSSNRVTTIKINHIVYKNAAYSSVLNEKMNDLMESQHDSCSFSKWYYGRGKDDYSHTNSYAKLEEPHINIHKDILKNVEFIKNHSVMKHKDKVIEYFAEMEESSNKLFALLDKMVEERYE
;
A
#
# COMPACT_ATOMS: atom_id res chain seq x y z
N MET A 1 22.76 -100.05 -62.63
CA MET A 1 21.31 -99.96 -62.34
C MET A 1 21.10 -98.78 -61.41
N PHE A 2 20.61 -97.67 -61.95
CA PHE A 2 20.21 -96.49 -61.18
C PHE A 2 18.84 -96.79 -60.58
N GLY A 3 18.75 -96.87 -59.24
CA GLY A 3 17.48 -96.87 -58.53
C GLY A 3 17.09 -95.44 -58.19
N SER A 4 16.31 -94.80 -59.06
CA SER A 4 15.64 -93.53 -58.76
C SER A 4 14.24 -93.84 -58.23
N ASP A 5 14.08 -93.95 -56.91
CA ASP A 5 12.77 -93.83 -56.28
C ASP A 5 12.35 -92.36 -56.35
N HIS A 6 11.73 -91.97 -57.47
CA HIS A 6 11.05 -90.70 -57.57
C HIS A 6 9.63 -90.84 -57.01
N ASN A 7 9.46 -90.45 -55.75
CA ASN A 7 8.15 -90.12 -55.19
C ASN A 7 7.61 -88.86 -55.90
N THR A 8 7.02 -89.03 -57.08
CA THR A 8 6.28 -87.96 -57.78
C THR A 8 4.94 -87.71 -57.10
N ILE A 9 4.82 -86.57 -56.43
CA ILE A 9 3.56 -86.07 -55.88
C ILE A 9 2.75 -85.45 -57.03
N LYS A 10 1.51 -85.91 -57.24
CA LYS A 10 0.58 -85.25 -58.17
C LYS A 10 -0.12 -84.10 -57.44
N VAL A 11 -0.02 -82.91 -58.00
CA VAL A 11 -0.60 -81.68 -57.45
C VAL A 11 -1.49 -81.02 -58.50
N ASP A 12 -2.54 -80.32 -58.08
CA ASP A 12 -3.33 -79.48 -58.98
C ASP A 12 -2.48 -78.32 -59.52
N LYS A 13 -2.32 -78.30 -60.85
CA LYS A 13 -1.58 -77.25 -61.57
C LYS A 13 -2.18 -75.86 -61.32
N GLN A 14 -3.50 -75.75 -61.22
CA GLN A 14 -4.18 -74.48 -60.99
C GLN A 14 -3.90 -73.95 -59.59
N LEU A 15 -3.87 -74.82 -58.57
CA LEU A 15 -3.51 -74.46 -57.20
C LEU A 15 -2.04 -74.01 -57.12
N PHE A 16 -1.13 -74.70 -57.81
CA PHE A 16 0.28 -74.32 -57.89
C PHE A 16 0.51 -72.95 -58.55
N GLU A 17 -0.19 -72.64 -59.64
CA GLU A 17 -0.10 -71.34 -60.30
C GLU A 17 -0.64 -70.20 -59.42
N LYS A 18 -1.75 -70.43 -58.70
CA LYS A 18 -2.29 -69.48 -57.71
C LYS A 18 -1.33 -69.25 -56.56
N LEU A 19 -0.75 -70.32 -56.00
CA LEU A 19 0.30 -70.27 -54.97
C LEU A 19 1.46 -69.38 -55.42
N LEU A 20 2.00 -69.64 -56.62
CA LEU A 20 3.12 -68.88 -57.17
C LEU A 20 2.78 -67.40 -57.37
N SER A 21 1.55 -67.11 -57.84
CA SER A 21 1.08 -65.73 -58.01
C SER A 21 1.00 -64.99 -56.68
N VAL A 22 0.37 -65.58 -55.66
CA VAL A 22 0.19 -64.96 -54.34
C VAL A 22 1.54 -64.75 -53.64
N VAL A 23 2.46 -65.71 -53.74
CA VAL A 23 3.82 -65.55 -53.20
C VAL A 23 4.59 -64.44 -53.93
N LYS A 24 4.42 -64.31 -55.25
CA LYS A 24 5.01 -63.18 -56.01
C LYS A 24 4.41 -61.83 -55.61
N ASP A 25 3.11 -61.76 -55.35
CA ASP A 25 2.47 -60.55 -54.86
C ASP A 25 3.02 -60.15 -53.49
N ALA A 26 3.08 -61.12 -52.57
CA ALA A 26 3.64 -60.91 -51.24
C ALA A 26 5.11 -60.47 -51.29
N ALA A 27 5.92 -61.07 -52.17
CA ALA A 27 7.31 -60.66 -52.39
C ALA A 27 7.45 -59.22 -52.93
N ASN A 28 6.41 -58.70 -53.60
CA ASN A 28 6.32 -57.31 -54.05
C ASN A 28 5.62 -56.39 -53.02
N GLY A 29 5.39 -56.85 -51.79
CA GLY A 29 4.76 -56.08 -50.73
C GLY A 29 3.23 -55.98 -50.81
N ARG A 30 2.58 -56.71 -51.73
CA ARG A 30 1.12 -56.82 -51.80
C ARG A 30 0.66 -58.00 -50.93
N LEU A 31 0.23 -57.70 -49.72
CA LEU A 31 -0.15 -58.69 -48.72
C LEU A 31 -1.65 -58.98 -48.69
N ASP A 32 -2.46 -58.39 -49.57
CA ASP A 32 -3.91 -58.55 -49.66
C ASP A 32 -4.34 -59.73 -50.55
N SER A 33 -3.44 -60.22 -51.41
CA SER A 33 -3.68 -61.39 -52.27
C SER A 33 -3.91 -62.68 -51.43
N ARG A 34 -4.90 -63.49 -51.81
CA ARG A 34 -5.21 -64.77 -51.14
C ARG A 34 -5.44 -65.90 -52.12
N ILE A 35 -5.05 -67.11 -51.71
CA ILE A 35 -5.32 -68.34 -52.45
C ILE A 35 -6.74 -68.79 -52.13
N THR A 36 -7.62 -68.83 -53.12
CA THR A 36 -9.04 -69.17 -52.95
C THR A 36 -9.41 -70.48 -53.66
N GLY A 37 -10.43 -71.17 -53.13
CA GLY A 37 -10.87 -72.47 -53.63
C GLY A 37 -9.87 -73.60 -53.34
N ILE A 38 -9.33 -73.64 -52.11
CA ILE A 38 -8.34 -74.63 -51.68
C ILE A 38 -9.04 -75.97 -51.41
N ASP A 39 -8.66 -77.01 -52.15
CA ASP A 39 -9.00 -78.39 -51.81
C ASP A 39 -8.05 -78.90 -50.73
N LYS A 40 -8.59 -79.29 -49.57
CA LYS A 40 -7.80 -79.79 -48.43
C LYS A 40 -7.24 -81.19 -48.67
N SER A 41 -7.74 -81.90 -49.68
CA SER A 41 -7.23 -83.21 -50.07
C SER A 41 -6.04 -83.14 -51.04
N ASP A 42 -5.77 -81.98 -51.63
CA ASP A 42 -4.59 -81.75 -52.48
C ASP A 42 -3.31 -81.68 -51.60
N PRO A 43 -2.19 -82.32 -51.99
CA PRO A 43 -0.93 -82.25 -51.26
C PRO A 43 -0.39 -80.83 -51.02
N LEU A 44 -0.78 -79.83 -51.83
CA LEU A 44 -0.43 -78.41 -51.67
C LEU A 44 -1.50 -77.60 -50.92
N GLY A 45 -2.65 -78.20 -50.58
CA GLY A 45 -3.76 -77.52 -49.92
C GLY A 45 -3.37 -76.96 -48.54
N GLU A 46 -2.61 -77.72 -47.76
CA GLU A 46 -2.09 -77.27 -46.45
C GLU A 46 -1.08 -76.13 -46.60
N ALA A 47 -0.24 -76.17 -47.63
CA ALA A 47 0.71 -75.10 -47.95
C ALA A 47 -0.02 -73.81 -48.35
N ALA A 48 -1.07 -73.91 -49.17
CA ALA A 48 -1.90 -72.76 -49.54
C ALA A 48 -2.59 -72.13 -48.34
N TRP A 49 -3.12 -72.93 -47.42
CA TRP A 49 -3.74 -72.42 -46.20
C TRP A 49 -2.72 -71.77 -45.25
N SER A 50 -1.54 -72.37 -45.12
CA SER A 50 -0.45 -71.84 -44.30
C SER A 50 0.09 -70.52 -44.85
N ILE A 51 0.19 -70.37 -46.19
CA ILE A 51 0.57 -69.11 -46.83
C ILE A 51 -0.47 -68.02 -46.59
N ASN A 52 -1.77 -68.31 -46.77
CA ASN A 52 -2.82 -67.33 -46.46
C ASN A 52 -2.76 -66.86 -44.99
N ASN A 53 -2.64 -67.80 -44.04
CA ASN A 53 -2.54 -67.47 -42.61
C ASN A 53 -1.26 -66.69 -42.26
N MET A 54 -0.14 -66.95 -42.96
CA MET A 54 1.07 -66.14 -42.82
C MET A 54 0.84 -64.71 -43.33
N LEU A 55 0.18 -64.55 -44.48
CA LEU A 55 -0.16 -63.24 -45.04
C LEU A 55 -1.14 -62.48 -44.14
N ASP A 56 -2.17 -63.14 -43.61
CA ASP A 56 -3.13 -62.56 -42.65
C ASP A 56 -2.41 -62.01 -41.41
N GLN A 57 -1.51 -62.80 -40.81
CA GLN A 57 -0.75 -62.35 -39.64
C GLN A 57 0.22 -61.21 -39.97
N THR A 58 0.85 -61.24 -41.15
CA THR A 58 1.77 -60.18 -41.59
C THR A 58 1.01 -58.88 -41.85
N GLU A 59 -0.11 -58.95 -42.57
CA GLU A 59 -0.97 -57.80 -42.86
C GLU A 59 -1.56 -57.19 -41.58
N ALA A 60 -2.12 -58.03 -40.70
CA ALA A 60 -2.68 -57.59 -39.43
C ALA A 60 -1.62 -56.90 -38.56
N PHE A 61 -0.44 -57.52 -38.41
CA PHE A 61 0.66 -56.93 -37.65
C PHE A 61 1.14 -55.60 -38.22
N MET A 62 1.31 -55.50 -39.54
CA MET A 62 1.74 -54.25 -40.21
C MET A 62 0.69 -53.15 -40.07
N ARG A 63 -0.59 -53.46 -40.29
CA ARG A 63 -1.69 -52.50 -40.16
C ARG A 63 -1.80 -51.98 -38.74
N GLU A 64 -1.74 -52.90 -37.77
CA GLU A 64 -1.85 -52.57 -36.35
C GLU A 64 -0.70 -51.69 -35.88
N THR A 65 0.53 -52.05 -36.26
CA THR A 65 1.73 -51.26 -35.96
C THR A 65 1.63 -49.85 -36.54
N LYS A 66 1.26 -49.73 -37.83
CA LYS A 66 1.16 -48.43 -38.51
C LYS A 66 0.13 -47.54 -37.83
N THR A 67 -1.11 -48.04 -37.67
CA THR A 67 -2.20 -47.24 -37.12
C THR A 67 -1.93 -46.79 -35.69
N SER A 68 -1.33 -47.64 -34.86
CA SER A 68 -1.03 -47.27 -33.47
C SER A 68 0.14 -46.29 -33.35
N ILE A 69 1.14 -46.38 -34.23
CA ILE A 69 2.23 -45.38 -34.29
C ILE A 69 1.69 -44.02 -34.78
N ASP A 70 0.88 -44.00 -35.84
CA ASP A 70 0.27 -42.77 -36.37
C ASP A 70 -0.60 -42.09 -35.29
N ALA A 71 -1.44 -42.87 -34.61
CA ALA A 71 -2.27 -42.39 -33.51
C ALA A 71 -1.44 -41.84 -32.32
N ALA A 72 -0.35 -42.53 -31.96
CA ALA A 72 0.55 -42.07 -30.90
C ALA A 72 1.27 -40.75 -31.26
N ASN A 73 1.65 -40.56 -32.52
CA ASN A 73 2.23 -39.30 -33.00
C ASN A 73 1.25 -38.12 -32.93
N GLU A 74 -0.05 -38.39 -32.98
CA GLU A 74 -1.13 -37.42 -32.79
C GLU A 74 -1.57 -37.27 -31.33
N GLY A 75 -0.95 -38.01 -30.39
CA GLY A 75 -1.27 -37.95 -28.96
C GLY A 75 -2.52 -38.74 -28.56
N LEU A 76 -3.02 -39.65 -29.42
CA LEU A 76 -4.18 -40.47 -29.12
C LEU A 76 -3.79 -41.68 -28.24
N GLU A 77 -3.97 -41.54 -26.93
CA GLU A 77 -3.52 -42.55 -25.95
C GLU A 77 -4.32 -43.85 -25.97
N HIS A 78 -5.54 -43.83 -26.51
CA HIS A 78 -6.47 -44.96 -26.46
C HIS A 78 -6.23 -45.99 -27.58
N ARG A 79 -5.31 -45.73 -28.52
CA ARG A 79 -5.05 -46.60 -29.68
C ARG A 79 -3.63 -47.15 -29.61
N ASN A 80 -3.49 -48.33 -29.03
CA ASN A 80 -2.23 -49.10 -29.02
C ASN A 80 -2.35 -50.37 -29.87
N VAL A 81 -1.21 -51.01 -30.18
CA VAL A 81 -1.13 -52.28 -30.90
C VAL A 81 -1.83 -53.38 -30.10
N ASP A 82 -2.86 -53.97 -30.71
CA ASP A 82 -3.58 -55.11 -30.17
C ASP A 82 -2.96 -56.44 -30.63
N PRO A 83 -2.33 -57.22 -29.74
CA PRO A 83 -1.74 -58.51 -30.06
C PRO A 83 -2.78 -59.64 -30.20
N HIS A 84 -4.06 -59.40 -29.93
CA HIS A 84 -5.10 -60.43 -30.05
C HIS A 84 -5.23 -60.93 -31.49
N GLY A 85 -5.31 -62.26 -31.67
CA GLY A 85 -5.41 -62.91 -32.98
C GLY A 85 -4.07 -63.24 -33.65
N LEU A 86 -2.98 -62.58 -33.27
CA LEU A 86 -1.62 -62.91 -33.74
C LEU A 86 -1.05 -64.12 -33.01
N LYS A 87 -0.15 -64.88 -33.67
CA LYS A 87 0.44 -66.11 -33.12
C LYS A 87 1.96 -66.07 -33.18
N GLY A 88 2.60 -66.84 -32.29
CA GLY A 88 4.05 -67.03 -32.25
C GLY A 88 4.82 -65.70 -32.23
N ALA A 89 5.80 -65.57 -33.12
CA ALA A 89 6.66 -64.39 -33.23
C ALA A 89 5.88 -63.09 -33.50
N PHE A 90 4.79 -63.12 -34.27
CA PHE A 90 3.98 -61.92 -34.52
C PHE A 90 3.35 -61.37 -33.25
N LYS A 91 2.83 -62.25 -32.37
CA LYS A 91 2.26 -61.84 -31.09
C LYS A 91 3.33 -61.24 -30.16
N GLN A 92 4.50 -61.88 -30.09
CA GLN A 92 5.60 -61.38 -29.26
C GLN A 92 6.11 -60.02 -29.75
N ASN A 93 6.27 -59.85 -31.06
CA ASN A 93 6.67 -58.58 -31.65
C ASN A 93 5.59 -57.50 -31.48
N ALA A 94 4.30 -57.85 -31.57
CA ALA A 94 3.20 -56.93 -31.31
C ALA A 94 3.24 -56.36 -29.88
N HIS A 95 3.57 -57.19 -28.88
CA HIS A 95 3.78 -56.70 -27.51
C HIS A 95 4.97 -55.72 -27.40
N LEU A 96 6.09 -56.00 -28.07
CA LEU A 96 7.26 -55.11 -28.07
C LEU A 96 6.96 -53.78 -28.77
N VAL A 97 6.25 -53.84 -29.91
CA VAL A 97 5.81 -52.63 -30.61
C VAL A 97 4.83 -51.84 -29.75
N ALA A 98 3.89 -52.50 -29.05
CA ALA A 98 2.97 -51.83 -28.13
C ALA A 98 3.70 -51.04 -27.04
N GLN A 99 4.77 -51.61 -26.46
CA GLN A 99 5.64 -50.91 -25.51
C GLN A 99 6.39 -49.74 -26.15
N GLY A 100 6.86 -49.89 -27.40
CA GLY A 100 7.47 -48.81 -28.16
C GLY A 100 6.50 -47.65 -28.43
N VAL A 101 5.26 -47.96 -28.79
CA VAL A 101 4.17 -46.99 -29.02
C VAL A 101 3.86 -46.21 -27.74
N GLU A 102 3.86 -46.84 -26.57
CA GLU A 102 3.76 -46.13 -25.27
C GLU A 102 4.88 -45.10 -25.10
N GLY A 103 6.12 -45.44 -25.48
CA GLY A 103 7.24 -44.50 -25.49
C GLY A 103 7.02 -43.31 -26.44
N VAL A 104 6.41 -43.54 -27.61
CA VAL A 104 6.04 -42.47 -28.55
C VAL A 104 4.98 -41.55 -27.96
N ILE A 105 3.94 -42.10 -27.32
CA ILE A 105 2.89 -41.32 -26.63
C ILE A 105 3.53 -40.44 -25.53
N LEU A 106 4.39 -41.02 -24.69
CA LEU A 106 5.10 -40.28 -23.65
C LEU A 106 5.99 -39.17 -24.24
N GLY A 107 6.68 -39.45 -25.34
CA GLY A 107 7.50 -38.47 -26.06
C GLY A 107 6.69 -37.32 -26.66
N HIS A 108 5.54 -37.62 -27.29
CA HIS A 108 4.61 -36.61 -27.79
C HIS A 108 4.10 -35.71 -26.66
N ASN A 109 3.62 -36.31 -25.57
CA ASN A 109 3.13 -35.57 -24.40
C ASN A 109 4.23 -34.71 -23.76
N ALA A 110 5.46 -35.21 -23.68
CA ALA A 110 6.61 -34.44 -23.20
C ALA A 110 6.92 -33.25 -24.11
N LYS A 111 6.88 -33.44 -25.44
CA LYS A 111 7.05 -32.36 -26.42
C LYS A 111 5.98 -31.29 -26.26
N VAL A 112 4.71 -31.66 -26.21
CA VAL A 112 3.59 -30.72 -26.03
C VAL A 112 3.73 -29.96 -24.70
N LYS A 113 4.09 -30.63 -23.60
CA LYS A 113 4.35 -29.98 -22.31
C LYS A 113 5.53 -29.00 -22.38
N GLY A 114 6.60 -29.34 -23.10
CA GLY A 114 7.74 -28.45 -23.33
C GLY A 114 7.37 -27.20 -24.14
N GLU A 115 6.58 -27.37 -25.21
CA GLU A 115 6.06 -26.26 -26.01
C GLU A 115 5.13 -25.35 -25.18
N LEU A 116 4.26 -25.92 -24.35
CA LEU A 116 3.44 -25.16 -23.40
C LEU A 116 4.30 -24.41 -22.38
N GLY A 117 5.32 -25.04 -21.81
CA GLY A 117 6.25 -24.40 -20.87
C GLY A 117 6.98 -23.21 -21.50
N THR A 118 7.44 -23.36 -22.74
CA THR A 118 8.08 -22.28 -23.50
C THR A 118 7.10 -21.14 -23.76
N ARG A 119 5.89 -21.45 -24.28
CA ARG A 119 4.86 -20.44 -24.54
C ARG A 119 4.36 -19.75 -23.27
N PHE A 120 4.24 -20.45 -22.15
CA PHE A 120 3.91 -19.83 -20.87
C PHE A 120 5.04 -18.97 -20.34
N SER A 121 6.30 -19.33 -20.60
CA SER A 121 7.45 -18.46 -20.30
C SER A 121 7.44 -17.19 -21.17
N GLU A 122 7.08 -17.29 -22.45
CA GLU A 122 6.92 -16.14 -23.35
C GLU A 122 5.73 -15.26 -22.95
N LEU A 123 4.59 -15.87 -22.59
CA LEU A 123 3.43 -15.20 -22.00
C LEU A 123 3.73 -14.66 -20.59
N GLY A 124 4.75 -15.21 -19.92
CA GLY A 124 5.26 -14.81 -18.60
C GLY A 124 5.72 -13.35 -18.54
N GLY A 125 5.83 -12.68 -19.70
CA GLY A 125 5.81 -11.23 -19.79
C GLY A 125 4.68 -10.57 -18.99
N GLY A 126 3.52 -11.21 -18.82
CA GLY A 126 2.43 -10.69 -17.98
C GLY A 126 2.77 -10.60 -16.49
N MET A 127 3.50 -11.58 -15.93
CA MET A 127 3.96 -11.53 -14.54
C MET A 127 5.05 -10.47 -14.37
N GLN A 128 6.05 -10.46 -15.27
CA GLN A 128 7.11 -9.47 -15.21
C GLN A 128 6.60 -8.05 -15.41
N GLU A 129 5.67 -7.83 -16.35
CA GLU A 129 4.99 -6.55 -16.57
C GLU A 129 4.16 -6.15 -15.34
N SER A 130 3.46 -7.08 -14.71
CA SER A 130 2.70 -6.82 -13.47
C SER A 130 3.63 -6.42 -12.32
N LEU A 131 4.76 -7.11 -12.14
CA LEU A 131 5.76 -6.76 -11.13
C LEU A 131 6.42 -5.41 -11.43
N HIS A 132 6.68 -5.08 -12.69
CA HIS A 132 7.15 -3.75 -13.09
C HIS A 132 6.12 -2.65 -12.80
N LYS A 133 4.82 -2.89 -13.04
CA LYS A 133 3.75 -1.96 -12.65
C LYS A 133 3.73 -1.75 -11.14
N ILE A 134 3.93 -2.80 -10.35
CA ILE A 134 4.01 -2.69 -8.88
C ILE A 134 5.26 -1.91 -8.48
N GLN A 135 6.42 -2.11 -9.11
CA GLN A 135 7.63 -1.31 -8.84
C GLN A 135 7.39 0.19 -9.11
N ASN A 136 6.77 0.54 -10.24
CA ASN A 136 6.43 1.94 -10.56
C ASN A 136 5.43 2.53 -9.56
N ALA A 137 4.46 1.73 -9.11
CA ALA A 137 3.53 2.13 -8.06
C ALA A 137 4.25 2.36 -6.71
N MET A 138 5.25 1.54 -6.37
CA MET A 138 6.07 1.72 -5.17
C MET A 138 6.91 3.00 -5.25
N GLU A 139 7.47 3.33 -6.42
CA GLU A 139 8.20 4.58 -6.62
C GLU A 139 7.28 5.81 -6.49
N THR A 140 6.10 5.77 -7.09
CA THR A 140 5.08 6.81 -6.94
C THR A 140 4.65 6.96 -5.48
N SER A 141 4.45 5.84 -4.78
CA SER A 141 4.14 5.82 -3.35
C SER A 141 5.25 6.48 -2.52
N LEU A 142 6.52 6.19 -2.81
CA LEU A 142 7.66 6.86 -2.16
C LEU A 142 7.70 8.38 -2.38
N GLN A 143 7.28 8.87 -3.55
CA GLN A 143 7.16 10.31 -3.80
C GLN A 143 6.03 10.94 -2.97
N ASN A 144 4.88 10.28 -2.88
CA ASN A 144 3.76 10.76 -2.07
C ASN A 144 4.10 10.78 -0.58
N ILE A 145 4.81 9.76 -0.08
CA ILE A 145 5.26 9.68 1.31
C ILE A 145 6.23 10.82 1.65
N ARG A 146 7.10 11.23 0.73
CA ARG A 146 7.96 12.41 0.93
C ARG A 146 7.13 13.68 1.11
N LYS A 147 6.12 13.89 0.26
CA LYS A 147 5.21 15.03 0.41
C LYS A 147 4.47 15.03 1.75
N VAL A 148 4.08 13.85 2.26
CA VAL A 148 3.45 13.72 3.58
C VAL A 148 4.43 14.10 4.69
N ALA A 149 5.68 13.63 4.63
CA ALA A 149 6.71 13.97 5.60
C ALA A 149 7.02 15.49 5.60
N ASP A 150 7.17 16.10 4.42
CA ASP A 150 7.43 17.53 4.28
C ASP A 150 6.24 18.37 4.82
N SER A 151 5.01 17.96 4.49
CA SER A 151 3.78 18.61 4.97
C SER A 151 3.62 18.49 6.48
N SER A 152 3.99 17.34 7.05
CA SER A 152 3.98 17.13 8.50
C SER A 152 5.00 18.00 9.21
N GLN A 153 6.20 18.16 8.65
CA GLN A 153 7.20 19.08 9.21
C GLN A 153 6.70 20.53 9.19
N LEU A 154 6.12 20.98 8.06
CA LEU A 154 5.55 22.32 7.94
C LEU A 154 4.42 22.54 8.96
N MET A 155 3.50 21.58 9.12
CA MET A 155 2.43 21.66 10.12
C MET A 155 2.97 21.77 11.55
N ALA A 156 4.02 21.02 11.90
CA ALA A 156 4.66 21.10 13.21
C ALA A 156 5.28 22.49 13.46
N ASP A 157 5.97 23.04 12.45
CA ASP A 157 6.59 24.36 12.53
C ASP A 157 5.54 25.48 12.64
N GLU A 158 4.45 25.40 11.86
CA GLU A 158 3.33 26.35 11.91
C GLU A 158 2.57 26.26 13.24
N ALA A 159 2.33 25.06 13.77
CA ALA A 159 1.70 24.86 15.07
C ALA A 159 2.55 25.46 16.20
N LYS A 160 3.87 25.24 16.16
CA LYS A 160 4.81 25.84 17.11
C LYS A 160 4.85 27.36 17.02
N GLY A 161 4.84 27.92 15.81
CA GLY A 161 4.73 29.36 15.60
C GLY A 161 3.44 29.93 16.19
N SER A 162 2.32 29.23 15.97
CA SER A 162 1.01 29.61 16.49
C SER A 162 0.91 29.52 18.02
N LEU A 163 1.57 28.54 18.65
CA LEU A 163 1.67 28.45 20.11
C LEU A 163 2.39 29.65 20.73
N ASN A 164 3.47 30.14 20.10
CA ASN A 164 4.15 31.35 20.57
C ASN A 164 3.26 32.59 20.49
N LEU A 165 2.47 32.72 19.42
CA LEU A 165 1.50 33.82 19.26
C LEU A 165 0.39 33.75 20.31
N ILE A 166 -0.05 32.54 20.66
CA ILE A 166 -1.02 32.30 21.74
C ILE A 166 -0.46 32.74 23.09
N ASP A 167 0.78 32.37 23.41
CA ASP A 167 1.37 32.78 24.69
C ASP A 167 1.49 34.31 24.78
N GLU A 168 1.84 34.99 23.67
CA GLU A 168 1.81 36.46 23.60
C GLU A 168 0.39 37.03 23.80
N LEU A 169 -0.61 36.40 23.19
CA LEU A 169 -2.01 36.82 23.31
C LEU A 169 -2.54 36.64 24.74
N SER A 170 -2.20 35.53 25.41
CA SER A 170 -2.53 35.31 26.82
C SER A 170 -1.98 36.43 27.72
N VAL A 171 -0.72 36.83 27.53
CA VAL A 171 -0.11 37.93 28.30
C VAL A 171 -0.85 39.25 28.03
N LYS A 172 -1.26 39.51 26.79
CA LYS A 172 -2.02 40.73 26.45
C LYS A 172 -3.41 40.75 27.07
N ILE A 173 -4.12 39.62 27.13
CA ILE A 173 -5.42 39.52 27.79
C ILE A 173 -5.30 39.65 29.32
N GLU A 174 -4.27 39.07 29.92
CA GLU A 174 -3.99 39.26 31.35
C GLU A 174 -3.70 40.74 31.67
N HIS A 175 -2.93 41.41 30.81
CA HIS A 175 -2.69 42.84 30.94
C HIS A 175 -3.99 43.66 30.80
N LEU A 176 -4.85 43.31 29.84
CA LEU A 176 -6.16 43.95 29.66
C LEU A 176 -7.03 43.78 30.92
N ALA A 177 -7.10 42.58 31.50
CA ALA A 177 -7.84 42.34 32.74
C ALA A 177 -7.35 43.24 33.89
N ASN A 178 -6.04 43.38 34.05
CA ASN A 178 -5.45 44.28 35.05
C ASN A 178 -5.81 45.76 34.81
N LEU A 179 -5.81 46.22 33.56
CA LEU A 179 -6.22 47.59 33.21
C LEU A 179 -7.69 47.86 33.55
N ILE A 180 -8.57 46.87 33.36
CA ILE A 180 -9.99 46.97 33.70
C ILE A 180 -10.16 47.10 35.22
N ILE A 181 -9.45 46.28 36.00
CA ILE A 181 -9.49 46.37 37.48
C ILE A 181 -9.09 47.78 37.94
N SER A 182 -7.97 48.32 37.43
CA SER A 182 -7.55 49.69 37.76
C SER A 182 -8.54 50.76 37.30
N SER A 183 -9.22 50.56 36.16
CA SER A 183 -10.26 51.46 35.67
C SER A 183 -11.47 51.47 36.60
N THR A 184 -11.93 50.28 37.03
CA THR A 184 -13.05 50.15 37.97
C THR A 184 -12.74 50.84 39.31
N GLU A 185 -11.55 50.64 39.87
CA GLU A 185 -11.12 51.33 41.10
C GLU A 185 -11.11 52.87 40.96
N ALA A 186 -10.66 53.38 39.81
CA ALA A 186 -10.67 54.81 39.53
C ALA A 186 -12.09 55.38 39.41
N ILE A 187 -13.01 54.63 38.78
CA ILE A 187 -14.42 55.02 38.63
C ILE A 187 -15.14 55.00 39.97
N GLU A 188 -14.90 53.99 40.82
CA GLU A 188 -15.45 53.93 42.18
C GLU A 188 -15.00 55.14 43.01
N THR A 189 -13.71 55.51 42.89
CA THR A 189 -13.17 56.72 43.53
C THR A 189 -13.84 57.99 43.01
N LEU A 190 -14.03 58.11 41.69
CA LEU A 190 -14.71 59.26 41.06
C LEU A 190 -16.18 59.36 41.53
N SER A 191 -16.89 58.24 41.60
CA SER A 191 -18.27 58.22 42.09
C SER A 191 -18.36 58.64 43.55
N ALA A 192 -17.45 58.16 44.42
CA ALA A 192 -17.37 58.60 45.80
C ALA A 192 -17.14 60.11 45.92
N GLN A 193 -16.18 60.67 45.17
CA GLN A 193 -15.91 62.11 45.14
C GLN A 193 -17.10 62.93 44.63
N THR A 194 -17.83 62.41 43.63
CA THR A 194 -19.01 63.07 43.05
C THR A 194 -20.19 63.09 44.04
N ASN A 195 -20.35 62.03 44.84
CA ASN A 195 -21.31 61.98 45.95
C ASN A 195 -20.95 62.96 47.08
N ASP A 196 -19.67 63.08 47.41
CA ASP A 196 -19.20 64.05 48.40
C ASP A 196 -19.47 65.50 47.94
N ILE A 197 -19.17 65.81 46.67
CA ILE A 197 -19.49 67.13 46.08
C ILE A 197 -20.99 67.40 46.13
N THR A 198 -21.83 66.42 45.80
CA THR A 198 -23.29 66.56 45.86
C THR A 198 -23.75 66.93 47.27
N SER A 199 -23.20 66.27 48.29
CA SER A 199 -23.51 66.56 49.70
C SER A 199 -23.08 67.99 50.12
N VAL A 200 -21.94 68.46 49.62
CA VAL A 200 -21.48 69.84 49.85
C VAL A 200 -22.36 70.85 49.14
N LEU A 201 -22.79 70.58 47.91
CA LEU A 201 -23.69 71.44 47.16
C LEU A 201 -25.06 71.57 47.84
N ASP A 202 -25.61 70.48 48.38
CA ASP A 202 -26.85 70.51 49.15
C ASP A 202 -26.71 71.41 50.40
N LEU A 203 -25.59 71.31 51.12
CA LEU A 203 -25.30 72.20 52.24
C LEU A 203 -25.20 73.68 51.83
N ILE A 204 -24.52 73.98 50.71
CA ILE A 204 -24.39 75.35 50.20
C ILE A 204 -25.76 75.90 49.79
N LYS A 205 -26.60 75.07 49.16
CA LYS A 205 -27.97 75.42 48.80
C LYS A 205 -28.78 75.76 50.04
N ASP A 206 -28.72 74.93 51.08
CA ASP A 206 -29.41 75.18 52.35
C ASP A 206 -28.94 76.50 53.01
N ILE A 207 -27.63 76.78 52.98
CA ILE A 207 -27.07 78.04 53.47
C ILE A 207 -27.57 79.23 52.65
N ALA A 208 -27.62 79.10 51.33
CA ALA A 208 -28.12 80.16 50.44
C ALA A 208 -29.61 80.41 50.64
N ASP A 209 -30.42 79.35 50.82
CA ASP A 209 -31.85 79.44 51.16
C ASP A 209 -32.06 80.17 52.49
N GLN A 210 -31.28 79.81 53.53
CA GLN A 210 -31.31 80.50 54.82
C GLN A 210 -30.87 81.96 54.71
N THR A 211 -29.82 82.25 53.95
CA THR A 211 -29.31 83.61 53.74
C THR A 211 -30.34 84.47 53.01
N ASN A 212 -31.02 83.89 52.00
CA ASN A 212 -32.10 84.56 51.27
C ASN A 212 -33.28 84.91 52.19
N LEU A 213 -33.68 83.97 53.07
CA LEU A 213 -34.74 84.20 54.06
C LEU A 213 -34.34 85.26 55.10
N LEU A 214 -33.09 85.23 55.59
CA LEU A 214 -32.56 86.24 56.52
C LEU A 214 -32.52 87.63 55.88
N ALA A 215 -32.05 87.72 54.63
CA ALA A 215 -32.00 88.96 53.87
C ALA A 215 -33.40 89.53 53.59
N LEU A 216 -34.37 88.66 53.26
CA LEU A 216 -35.77 89.05 53.09
C LEU A 216 -36.36 89.63 54.38
N ASN A 217 -36.16 88.96 55.52
CA ASN A 217 -36.61 89.44 56.82
C ASN A 217 -35.97 90.79 57.18
N ALA A 218 -34.67 90.95 56.90
CA ALA A 218 -33.95 92.21 57.11
C ALA A 218 -34.46 93.34 56.20
N ALA A 219 -34.78 93.05 54.92
CA ALA A 219 -35.36 94.01 53.99
C ALA A 219 -36.76 94.47 54.44
N ILE A 220 -37.59 93.55 54.95
CA ILE A 220 -38.91 93.86 55.53
C ILE A 220 -38.77 94.80 56.73
N GLU A 221 -37.86 94.50 57.66
CA GLU A 221 -37.68 95.33 58.86
C GLU A 221 -37.04 96.70 58.53
N ALA A 222 -36.13 96.74 57.55
CA ALA A 222 -35.57 97.98 57.03
C ALA A 222 -36.64 98.88 56.36
N ALA A 223 -37.58 98.29 55.61
CA ALA A 223 -38.73 99.02 55.07
C ALA A 223 -39.66 99.53 56.18
N ARG A 224 -39.82 98.76 57.27
CA ARG A 224 -40.63 99.13 58.44
C ARG A 224 -40.05 100.32 59.22
N ALA A 225 -38.72 100.48 59.23
CA ALA A 225 -38.03 101.60 59.85
C ALA A 225 -38.06 102.91 59.04
N GLY A 226 -38.69 102.92 57.85
CA GLY A 226 -38.87 104.11 57.02
C GLY A 226 -37.54 104.74 56.55
N GLU A 227 -37.40 106.07 56.65
CA GLU A 227 -36.19 106.79 56.18
C GLU A 227 -34.92 106.39 56.96
N HIS A 228 -35.03 105.95 58.22
CA HIS A 228 -33.88 105.51 59.02
C HIS A 228 -33.33 104.13 58.60
N GLY A 229 -34.15 103.30 57.95
CA GLY A 229 -33.77 101.95 57.50
C GLY A 229 -33.23 101.88 56.08
N ARG A 230 -33.20 102.99 55.35
CA ARG A 230 -32.96 103.04 53.90
C ARG A 230 -31.59 102.49 53.47
N GLY A 231 -30.53 102.73 54.26
CA GLY A 231 -29.20 102.16 54.02
C GLY A 231 -29.14 100.65 54.27
N PHE A 232 -29.85 100.17 55.30
CA PHE A 232 -29.97 98.74 55.61
C PHE A 232 -30.77 97.98 54.56
N ALA A 233 -31.82 98.60 54.00
CA ALA A 233 -32.64 98.01 52.94
C ALA A 233 -31.81 97.69 51.69
N VAL A 234 -30.89 98.59 51.29
CA VAL A 234 -30.01 98.38 50.13
C VAL A 234 -29.05 97.20 50.37
N VAL A 235 -28.46 97.12 51.58
CA VAL A 235 -27.57 95.99 51.93
C VAL A 235 -28.34 94.67 51.97
N ALA A 236 -29.54 94.65 52.56
CA ALA A 236 -30.38 93.47 52.61
C ALA A 236 -30.77 92.98 51.22
N ASP A 237 -31.14 93.87 50.29
CA ASP A 237 -31.43 93.50 48.90
C ASP A 237 -30.20 92.99 48.14
N GLU A 238 -29.00 93.52 48.42
CA GLU A 238 -27.76 93.03 47.80
C GLU A 238 -27.39 91.63 48.32
N VAL A 239 -27.55 91.38 49.63
CA VAL A 239 -27.37 90.05 50.23
C VAL A 239 -28.39 89.06 49.66
N ARG A 240 -29.65 89.48 49.46
CA ARG A 240 -30.71 88.67 48.85
C ARG A 240 -30.33 88.25 47.42
N LYS A 241 -29.91 89.21 46.59
CA LYS A 241 -29.42 88.93 45.22
C LYS A 241 -28.20 88.03 45.22
N LEU A 242 -27.29 88.17 46.18
CA LEU A 242 -26.13 87.30 46.31
C LEU A 242 -26.55 85.86 46.63
N ALA A 243 -27.49 85.68 47.56
CA ALA A 243 -28.04 84.36 47.90
C ALA A 243 -28.75 83.70 46.70
N GLU A 244 -29.58 84.44 45.95
CA GLU A 244 -30.21 83.96 44.70
C GLU A 244 -29.16 83.58 43.64
N ARG A 245 -28.07 84.36 43.50
CA ARG A 245 -26.96 84.02 42.59
C ARG A 245 -26.23 82.75 43.03
N THR A 246 -26.01 82.57 44.33
CA THR A 246 -25.40 81.35 44.90
C THR A 246 -26.28 80.14 44.63
N GLN A 247 -27.60 80.20 44.92
CA GLN A 247 -28.53 79.10 44.63
C GLN A 247 -28.48 78.66 43.16
N ARG A 248 -28.49 79.63 42.22
CA ARG A 248 -28.40 79.33 40.79
C ARG A 248 -27.06 78.69 40.42
N ALA A 249 -25.95 79.21 40.92
CA ALA A 249 -24.63 78.63 40.68
C ALA A 249 -24.53 77.19 41.23
N THR A 250 -25.04 76.95 42.44
CA THR A 250 -25.10 75.61 43.04
C THR A 250 -25.96 74.65 42.23
N ALA A 251 -27.10 75.12 41.69
CA ALA A 251 -27.96 74.32 40.82
C ALA A 251 -27.27 73.95 39.50
N GLU A 252 -26.55 74.90 38.88
CA GLU A 252 -25.75 74.64 37.67
C GLU A 252 -24.66 73.59 37.95
N ILE A 253 -23.90 73.72 39.05
CA ILE A 253 -22.87 72.75 39.43
C ILE A 253 -23.50 71.38 39.74
N SER A 254 -24.68 71.33 40.38
CA SER A 254 -25.40 70.08 40.66
C SER A 254 -25.77 69.32 39.37
N VAL A 255 -26.20 70.04 38.33
CA VAL A 255 -26.45 69.44 37.01
C VAL A 255 -25.18 68.84 36.42
N THR A 256 -24.06 69.57 36.45
CA THR A 256 -22.77 69.04 35.96
C THR A 256 -22.29 67.83 36.78
N THR A 257 -22.45 67.86 38.11
CA THR A 257 -22.08 66.78 39.02
C THR A 257 -22.90 65.52 38.74
N LYS A 258 -24.21 65.66 38.48
CA LYS A 258 -25.07 64.55 38.05
C LYS A 258 -24.66 63.97 36.70
N SER A 259 -24.25 64.81 35.75
CA SER A 259 -23.72 64.35 34.46
C SER A 259 -22.47 63.50 34.65
N LEU A 260 -21.53 63.94 35.52
CA LEU A 260 -20.32 63.18 35.85
C LEU A 260 -20.65 61.83 36.50
N GLN A 261 -21.63 61.78 37.40
CA GLN A 261 -22.07 60.52 38.00
C GLN A 261 -22.64 59.56 36.94
N GLN A 262 -23.48 60.06 36.03
CA GLN A 262 -24.07 59.25 34.97
C GLN A 262 -23.00 58.73 33.99
N GLU A 263 -22.01 59.56 33.66
CA GLU A 263 -20.86 59.13 32.85
C GLU A 263 -20.03 58.06 33.57
N ALA A 264 -19.77 58.22 34.87
CA ALA A 264 -19.06 57.23 35.69
C ALA A 264 -19.80 55.88 35.73
N ASP A 265 -21.13 55.88 35.92
CA ASP A 265 -21.96 54.68 35.89
C ASP A 265 -21.90 53.98 34.53
N GLY A 266 -21.93 54.75 33.43
CA GLY A 266 -21.80 54.22 32.07
C GLY A 266 -20.44 53.57 31.80
N ILE A 267 -19.34 54.17 32.28
CA ILE A 267 -18.01 53.57 32.13
C ILE A 267 -17.89 52.29 32.98
N ASN A 268 -18.54 52.23 34.15
CA ASN A 268 -18.56 51.03 34.98
C ASN A 268 -19.28 49.86 34.29
N GLU A 269 -20.41 50.12 33.63
CA GLU A 269 -21.13 49.11 32.84
C GLU A 269 -20.27 48.57 31.69
N ILE A 270 -19.61 49.46 30.94
CA ILE A 270 -18.67 49.09 29.87
C ILE A 270 -17.50 48.27 30.44
N SER A 271 -16.96 48.65 31.60
CA SER A 271 -15.83 47.94 32.22
C SER A 271 -16.18 46.48 32.55
N LYS A 272 -17.41 46.21 33.03
CA LYS A 272 -17.90 44.84 33.27
C LYS A 272 -18.08 44.04 31.98
N GLU A 273 -18.52 44.69 30.90
CA GLU A 273 -18.62 44.04 29.59
C GLU A 273 -17.23 43.63 29.07
N ILE A 274 -16.24 44.52 29.16
CA ILE A 274 -14.86 44.22 28.77
C ILE A 274 -14.27 43.11 29.66
N GLU A 275 -14.56 43.10 30.96
CA GLU A 275 -14.13 42.03 31.86
C GLU A 275 -14.65 40.66 31.41
N THR A 276 -15.94 40.59 31.07
CA THR A 276 -16.57 39.37 30.56
C THR A 276 -15.90 38.91 29.27
N ILE A 277 -15.66 39.84 28.32
CA ILE A 277 -14.97 39.55 27.05
C ILE A 277 -13.54 39.04 27.31
N ALA A 278 -12.83 39.60 28.28
CA ALA A 278 -11.47 39.17 28.62
C ALA A 278 -11.45 37.75 29.17
N VAL A 279 -12.41 37.38 30.02
CA VAL A 279 -12.56 36.02 30.55
C VAL A 279 -12.86 35.02 29.42
N GLU A 280 -13.87 35.29 28.60
CA GLU A 280 -14.23 34.44 27.45
C GLU A 280 -13.07 34.30 26.44
N SER A 281 -12.35 35.40 26.20
CA SER A 281 -11.16 35.39 25.33
C SER A 281 -10.08 34.48 25.89
N ASN A 282 -9.84 34.52 27.21
CA ASN A 282 -8.84 33.66 27.84
C ASN A 282 -9.22 32.17 27.75
N GLU A 283 -10.50 31.83 27.93
CA GLU A 283 -10.99 30.46 27.74
C GLU A 283 -10.77 29.98 26.29
N GLY A 284 -11.14 30.80 25.30
CA GLY A 284 -10.91 30.49 23.89
C GLY A 284 -9.43 30.33 23.53
N ILE A 285 -8.54 31.10 24.18
CA ILE A 285 -7.09 30.95 24.01
C ILE A 285 -6.59 29.60 24.54
N GLN A 286 -7.08 29.13 25.69
CA GLN A 286 -6.69 27.82 26.24
C GLN A 286 -7.17 26.65 25.37
N GLU A 287 -8.38 26.75 24.80
CA GLU A 287 -8.90 25.76 23.85
C GLU A 287 -8.05 25.73 22.57
N LEU A 288 -7.73 26.91 22.03
CA LEU A 288 -6.87 27.05 20.86
C LEU A 288 -5.46 26.47 21.11
N LYS A 289 -4.90 26.69 22.32
CA LYS A 289 -3.61 26.12 22.74
C LYS A 289 -3.64 24.60 22.70
N THR A 290 -4.65 24.00 23.32
CA THR A 290 -4.84 22.54 23.34
C THR A 290 -4.97 21.97 21.93
N THR A 291 -5.75 22.64 21.08
CA THR A 291 -5.94 22.24 19.67
C THR A 291 -4.62 22.24 18.91
N LEU A 292 -3.79 23.28 19.07
CA LEU A 292 -2.49 23.37 18.41
C LEU A 292 -1.46 22.35 18.94
N GLU A 293 -1.49 22.04 20.24
CA GLU A 293 -0.68 20.96 20.80
C GLU A 293 -1.03 19.62 20.15
N ASP A 294 -2.32 19.36 19.93
CA ASP A 294 -2.77 18.14 19.25
C ASP A 294 -2.43 18.14 17.76
N VAL A 295 -2.50 19.28 17.07
CA VAL A 295 -2.00 19.42 15.69
C VAL A 295 -0.51 19.08 15.63
N ASN A 296 0.30 19.58 16.57
CA ASN A 296 1.73 19.30 16.62
C ASN A 296 2.03 17.81 16.91
N LYS A 297 1.28 17.16 17.82
CA LYS A 297 1.38 15.71 18.05
C LYS A 297 1.00 14.90 16.81
N ASN A 298 -0.07 15.32 16.12
CA ASN A 298 -0.53 14.65 14.89
C ASN A 298 0.49 14.80 13.76
N ALA A 299 1.13 15.95 13.64
CA ALA A 299 2.21 16.18 12.70
C ALA A 299 3.41 15.25 12.95
N ASP A 300 3.86 15.12 14.20
CA ASP A 300 4.93 14.18 14.58
C ASP A 300 4.55 12.71 14.29
N SER A 301 3.32 12.33 14.62
CA SER A 301 2.78 11.00 14.32
C SER A 301 2.77 10.72 12.82
N ASN A 302 2.29 11.67 12.00
CA ASN A 302 2.27 11.53 10.55
C ASN A 302 3.69 11.42 9.95
N ALA A 303 4.66 12.16 10.50
CA ALA A 303 6.06 12.04 10.08
C ALA A 303 6.64 10.64 10.39
N LYS A 304 6.31 10.06 11.56
CA LYS A 304 6.69 8.69 11.93
C LYS A 304 6.04 7.64 11.03
N ILE A 305 4.74 7.77 10.76
CA ILE A 305 4.01 6.89 9.84
C ILE A 305 4.61 6.97 8.42
N ALA A 306 4.90 8.18 7.93
CA ALA A 306 5.55 8.37 6.64
C ALA A 306 6.91 7.66 6.58
N SER A 307 7.72 7.77 7.64
CA SER A 307 8.98 7.04 7.76
C SER A 307 8.78 5.52 7.69
N PHE A 308 7.80 4.99 8.45
CA PHE A 308 7.46 3.55 8.42
C PHE A 308 7.08 3.06 7.02
N ILE A 309 6.18 3.77 6.34
CA ILE A 309 5.73 3.36 4.99
C ILE A 309 6.90 3.44 4.00
N LYS A 310 7.79 4.44 4.12
CA LYS A 310 9.02 4.53 3.30
C LYS A 310 9.91 3.31 3.49
N SER A 311 10.11 2.86 4.73
CA SER A 311 10.87 1.65 5.07
C SER A 311 10.22 0.39 4.50
N SER A 312 8.91 0.23 4.68
CA SER A 312 8.14 -0.90 4.16
C SER A 312 8.16 -0.99 2.62
N ASN A 313 7.96 0.13 1.92
CA ASN A 313 8.05 0.19 0.46
C ASN A 313 9.44 -0.19 -0.05
N ARG A 314 10.51 0.21 0.65
CA ARG A 314 11.88 -0.15 0.30
C ARG A 314 12.09 -1.66 0.37
N VAL A 315 11.67 -2.28 1.48
CA VAL A 315 11.74 -3.74 1.65
C VAL A 315 10.88 -4.47 0.61
N THR A 316 9.67 -3.99 0.34
CA THR A 316 8.79 -4.57 -0.68
C THR A 316 9.43 -4.52 -2.07
N THR A 317 10.11 -3.42 -2.41
CA THR A 317 10.88 -3.31 -3.67
C THR A 317 12.00 -4.35 -3.75
N ILE A 318 12.74 -4.56 -2.65
CA ILE A 318 13.79 -5.59 -2.56
C ILE A 318 13.19 -6.98 -2.81
N LYS A 319 12.04 -7.29 -2.19
CA LYS A 319 11.34 -8.57 -2.37
C LYS A 319 10.93 -8.79 -3.83
N ILE A 320 10.33 -7.77 -4.46
CA ILE A 320 9.93 -7.83 -5.88
C ILE A 320 11.15 -8.10 -6.78
N ASN A 321 12.26 -7.40 -6.57
CA ASN A 321 13.48 -7.60 -7.35
C ASN A 321 13.98 -9.07 -7.26
N HIS A 322 13.91 -9.68 -6.07
CA HIS A 322 14.27 -11.08 -5.90
C HIS A 322 13.25 -12.04 -6.53
N ILE A 323 11.95 -11.73 -6.48
CA ILE A 323 10.92 -12.54 -7.17
C ILE A 323 11.19 -12.55 -8.68
N VAL A 324 11.51 -11.39 -9.27
CA VAL A 324 11.88 -11.28 -10.69
C VAL A 324 13.13 -12.10 -10.99
N TYR A 325 14.18 -11.97 -10.15
CA TYR A 325 15.43 -12.71 -10.33
C TYR A 325 15.23 -14.24 -10.25
N LYS A 326 14.48 -14.72 -9.25
CA LYS A 326 14.14 -16.14 -9.10
C LYS A 326 13.32 -16.67 -10.27
N ASN A 327 12.32 -15.92 -10.71
CA ASN A 327 11.48 -16.32 -11.85
C ASN A 327 12.31 -16.43 -13.13
N ALA A 328 13.23 -15.48 -13.35
CA ALA A 328 14.18 -15.53 -14.44
C ALA A 328 15.09 -16.77 -14.37
N ALA A 329 15.52 -17.18 -13.17
CA ALA A 329 16.31 -18.40 -12.97
C ALA A 329 15.51 -19.67 -13.31
N TYR A 330 14.26 -19.79 -12.86
CA TYR A 330 13.39 -20.91 -13.21
C TYR A 330 13.19 -21.01 -14.74
N SER A 331 12.88 -19.89 -15.39
CA SER A 331 12.72 -19.84 -16.84
C SER A 331 14.01 -20.25 -17.57
N SER A 332 15.16 -19.77 -17.10
CA SER A 332 16.45 -20.12 -17.70
C SER A 332 16.76 -21.61 -17.63
N VAL A 333 16.49 -22.25 -16.49
CA VAL A 333 16.71 -23.69 -16.32
C VAL A 333 15.73 -24.51 -17.17
N LEU A 334 14.44 -24.15 -17.17
CA LEU A 334 13.41 -24.85 -17.94
C LEU A 334 13.66 -24.80 -19.45
N ASN A 335 14.17 -23.66 -19.94
CA ASN A 335 14.43 -23.45 -21.36
C ASN A 335 15.87 -23.75 -21.77
N GLU A 336 16.74 -24.15 -20.82
CA GLU A 336 18.19 -24.28 -20.98
C GLU A 336 18.83 -23.09 -21.71
N LYS A 337 18.37 -21.87 -21.40
CA LYS A 337 18.81 -20.61 -22.02
C LYS A 337 19.19 -19.58 -20.96
N MET A 338 20.40 -19.05 -21.09
CA MET A 338 20.87 -17.95 -20.25
C MET A 338 20.14 -16.65 -20.59
N ASN A 339 19.93 -15.82 -19.57
CA ASN A 339 19.48 -14.43 -19.72
C ASN A 339 20.43 -13.49 -18.98
N ASP A 340 20.38 -12.20 -19.30
CA ASP A 340 21.31 -11.18 -18.78
C ASP A 340 21.23 -11.03 -17.24
N LEU A 341 20.07 -11.34 -16.63
CA LEU A 341 19.91 -11.27 -15.17
C LEU A 341 20.75 -12.36 -14.47
N MET A 342 20.97 -13.51 -15.11
CA MET A 342 21.71 -14.65 -14.54
C MET A 342 23.23 -14.46 -14.52
N GLU A 343 23.75 -13.39 -15.14
CA GLU A 343 25.19 -13.05 -15.05
C GLU A 343 25.52 -12.19 -13.82
N SER A 344 24.50 -11.68 -13.12
CA SER A 344 24.69 -10.79 -11.98
C SER A 344 25.21 -11.54 -10.74
N GLN A 345 26.38 -11.14 -10.26
CA GLN A 345 26.91 -11.63 -8.98
C GLN A 345 26.23 -10.92 -7.80
N HIS A 346 26.19 -11.61 -6.66
CA HIS A 346 25.72 -11.10 -5.37
C HIS A 346 26.13 -9.63 -5.11
N ASP A 347 27.40 -9.28 -5.30
CA ASP A 347 27.94 -7.96 -4.96
C ASP A 347 27.37 -6.82 -5.82
N SER A 348 26.89 -7.15 -7.02
CA SER A 348 26.34 -6.17 -7.97
C SER A 348 24.84 -5.90 -7.77
N CYS A 349 24.16 -6.72 -6.95
CA CYS A 349 22.73 -6.66 -6.71
C CYS A 349 22.30 -5.34 -6.04
N SER A 350 21.11 -4.85 -6.40
CA SER A 350 20.52 -3.64 -5.81
C SER A 350 20.34 -3.77 -4.29
N PHE A 351 20.07 -4.98 -3.79
CA PHE A 351 20.01 -5.26 -2.37
C PHE A 351 21.37 -5.11 -1.70
N SER A 352 22.44 -5.72 -2.23
CA SER A 352 23.80 -5.60 -1.65
C SER A 352 24.25 -4.15 -1.55
N LYS A 353 24.03 -3.35 -2.60
CA LYS A 353 24.33 -1.91 -2.60
C LYS A 353 23.56 -1.16 -1.52
N TRP A 354 22.30 -1.53 -1.30
CA TRP A 354 21.49 -0.96 -0.22
C TRP A 354 21.97 -1.46 1.14
N TYR A 355 22.19 -2.76 1.30
CA TYR A 355 22.60 -3.43 2.53
C TYR A 355 23.87 -2.78 3.09
N TYR A 356 24.96 -2.73 2.33
CA TYR A 356 26.22 -2.13 2.78
C TYR A 356 26.24 -0.60 2.78
N GLY A 357 25.27 0.04 2.10
CA GLY A 357 25.10 1.49 2.07
C GLY A 357 24.04 1.95 3.06
N ARG A 358 23.00 2.63 2.57
CA ARG A 358 21.95 3.23 3.41
C ARG A 358 21.28 2.25 4.38
N GLY A 359 21.08 0.99 3.99
CA GLY A 359 20.50 -0.03 4.85
C GLY A 359 21.28 -0.24 6.14
N LYS A 360 22.61 -0.10 6.09
CA LYS A 360 23.46 -0.15 7.28
C LYS A 360 23.17 1.02 8.22
N ASP A 361 23.21 2.25 7.70
CA ASP A 361 22.95 3.46 8.50
C ASP A 361 21.57 3.40 9.17
N ASP A 362 20.60 2.87 8.44
CA ASP A 362 19.20 2.87 8.79
C ASP A 362 18.77 1.70 9.69
N TYR A 363 19.45 0.55 9.65
CA TYR A 363 18.96 -0.69 10.30
C TYR A 363 20.04 -1.49 11.05
N SER A 364 21.31 -1.06 11.09
CA SER A 364 22.37 -1.87 11.73
C SER A 364 22.15 -2.15 13.22
N HIS A 365 21.29 -1.36 13.88
CA HIS A 365 20.92 -1.53 15.28
C HIS A 365 19.83 -2.60 15.49
N THR A 366 19.14 -3.02 14.43
CA THR A 366 18.08 -4.03 14.49
C THR A 366 18.70 -5.44 14.59
N ASN A 367 18.04 -6.35 15.29
CA ASN A 367 18.51 -7.73 15.47
C ASN A 367 18.46 -8.56 14.19
N SER A 368 17.56 -8.18 13.28
CA SER A 368 17.32 -8.89 12.03
C SER A 368 18.28 -8.47 10.91
N TYR A 369 18.82 -7.26 10.92
CA TYR A 369 19.67 -6.74 9.83
C TYR A 369 20.90 -7.61 9.55
N ALA A 370 21.69 -7.97 10.57
CA ALA A 370 22.87 -8.83 10.38
C ALA A 370 22.51 -10.23 9.86
N LYS A 371 21.29 -10.70 10.09
CA LYS A 371 20.81 -12.02 9.67
C LYS A 371 20.33 -12.05 8.22
N LEU A 372 20.21 -10.90 7.55
CA LEU A 372 19.76 -10.81 6.16
C LEU A 372 20.79 -11.33 5.15
N GLU A 373 22.08 -11.21 5.47
CA GLU A 373 23.17 -11.44 4.53
C GLU A 373 23.29 -12.93 4.13
N GLU A 374 23.25 -13.83 5.12
CA GLU A 374 23.34 -15.28 4.89
C GLU A 374 22.27 -15.80 3.90
N PRO A 375 20.95 -15.61 4.14
CA PRO A 375 19.94 -16.08 3.20
C PRO A 375 20.02 -15.37 1.84
N HIS A 376 20.42 -14.09 1.80
CA HIS A 376 20.65 -13.39 0.53
C HIS A 376 21.77 -14.02 -0.31
N ILE A 377 22.92 -14.32 0.31
CA ILE A 377 24.04 -15.01 -0.35
C ILE A 377 23.61 -16.39 -0.85
N ASN A 378 22.86 -17.15 -0.03
CA ASN A 378 22.40 -18.49 -0.40
C ASN A 378 21.49 -18.47 -1.63
N ILE A 379 20.55 -17.51 -1.74
CA ILE A 379 19.70 -17.37 -2.93
C ILE A 379 20.53 -17.25 -4.21
N HIS A 380 21.52 -16.34 -4.21
CA HIS A 380 22.38 -16.14 -5.37
C HIS A 380 23.26 -17.37 -5.65
N LYS A 381 23.84 -17.97 -4.61
CA LYS A 381 24.69 -19.15 -4.71
C LYS A 381 23.95 -20.33 -5.34
N ASP A 382 22.73 -20.63 -4.89
CA ASP A 382 21.98 -21.79 -5.36
C ASP A 382 21.44 -21.60 -6.77
N ILE A 383 21.05 -20.37 -7.13
CA ILE A 383 20.75 -20.02 -8.54
C ILE A 383 21.97 -20.21 -9.43
N LEU A 384 23.16 -19.77 -9.00
CA LEU A 384 24.39 -19.92 -9.78
C LEU A 384 24.80 -21.38 -9.97
N LYS A 385 24.62 -22.24 -8.95
CA LYS A 385 24.81 -23.70 -9.10
C LYS A 385 23.88 -24.27 -10.20
N ASN A 386 22.62 -23.83 -10.23
CA ASN A 386 21.67 -24.25 -11.27
C ASN A 386 22.05 -23.74 -12.67
N VAL A 387 22.57 -22.52 -12.75
CA VAL A 387 23.11 -21.93 -13.99
C VAL A 387 24.30 -22.74 -14.54
N GLU A 388 25.15 -23.31 -13.69
CA GLU A 388 26.24 -24.18 -14.15
C GLU A 388 25.74 -25.43 -14.89
N PHE A 389 24.60 -26.00 -14.49
CA PHE A 389 24.02 -27.13 -15.21
C PHE A 389 23.56 -26.76 -16.62
N ILE A 390 23.07 -25.53 -16.82
CA ILE A 390 22.73 -24.98 -18.15
C ILE A 390 23.99 -24.88 -19.01
N LYS A 391 25.05 -24.23 -18.48
CA LYS A 391 26.32 -24.03 -19.19
C LYS A 391 26.98 -25.35 -19.61
N ASN A 392 26.81 -26.38 -18.78
CA ASN A 392 27.36 -27.71 -19.03
C ASN A 392 26.40 -28.64 -19.81
N HIS A 393 25.25 -28.14 -20.29
CA HIS A 393 24.22 -28.93 -21.00
C HIS A 393 23.83 -30.21 -20.25
N SER A 394 23.64 -30.10 -18.94
CA SER A 394 23.51 -31.25 -18.03
C SER A 394 22.31 -31.17 -17.08
N VAL A 395 21.38 -30.24 -17.32
CA VAL A 395 20.16 -30.02 -16.50
C VAL A 395 19.36 -31.31 -16.36
N MET A 396 18.99 -31.96 -17.47
CA MET A 396 18.19 -33.19 -17.42
C MET A 396 18.93 -34.37 -16.77
N LYS A 397 20.27 -34.42 -16.90
CA LYS A 397 21.10 -35.44 -16.26
C LYS A 397 21.14 -35.30 -14.73
N HIS A 398 21.01 -34.08 -14.22
CA HIS A 398 21.10 -33.77 -12.80
C HIS A 398 19.79 -33.18 -12.24
N LYS A 399 18.64 -33.59 -12.80
CA LYS A 399 17.31 -33.05 -12.46
C LYS A 399 17.04 -32.98 -10.94
N ASP A 400 17.45 -34.00 -10.18
CA ASP A 400 17.17 -34.07 -8.75
C ASP A 400 17.97 -33.01 -7.98
N LYS A 401 19.23 -32.78 -8.35
CA LYS A 401 20.06 -31.69 -7.80
C LYS A 401 19.55 -30.32 -8.20
N VAL A 402 19.05 -30.18 -9.43
CA VAL A 402 18.46 -28.92 -9.90
C VAL A 402 17.26 -28.53 -9.04
N ILE A 403 16.38 -29.50 -8.75
CA ILE A 403 15.21 -29.31 -7.88
C ILE A 403 15.66 -29.02 -6.44
N GLU A 404 16.65 -29.75 -5.92
CA GLU A 404 17.23 -29.54 -4.59
C GLU A 404 17.73 -28.09 -4.41
N TYR A 405 18.56 -27.58 -5.33
CA TYR A 405 19.07 -26.20 -5.23
C TYR A 405 17.96 -25.15 -5.36
N PHE A 406 16.92 -25.39 -6.16
CA PHE A 406 15.77 -24.48 -6.16
C PHE A 406 14.97 -24.53 -4.86
N ALA A 407 14.82 -25.70 -4.24
CA ALA A 407 14.17 -25.82 -2.94
C ALA A 407 14.94 -25.09 -1.82
N GLU A 408 16.27 -25.26 -1.76
CA GLU A 408 17.17 -24.54 -0.84
C GLU A 408 17.09 -23.02 -1.04
N MET A 409 17.03 -22.58 -2.30
CA MET A 409 16.86 -21.18 -2.67
C MET A 409 15.51 -20.62 -2.21
N GLU A 410 14.41 -21.35 -2.39
CA GLU A 410 13.08 -20.93 -1.92
C GLU A 410 13.03 -20.79 -0.40
N GLU A 411 13.63 -21.73 0.34
CA GLU A 411 13.75 -21.65 1.80
C GLU A 411 14.53 -20.40 2.23
N SER A 412 15.68 -20.16 1.61
CA SER A 412 16.50 -18.97 1.87
C SER A 412 15.75 -17.67 1.52
N SER A 413 15.00 -17.66 0.42
CA SER A 413 14.14 -16.54 0.02
C SER A 413 13.06 -16.24 1.05
N ASN A 414 12.38 -17.27 1.58
CA ASN A 414 11.35 -17.09 2.60
C ASN A 414 11.94 -16.56 3.92
N LYS A 415 13.11 -17.09 4.32
CA LYS A 415 13.86 -16.59 5.48
C LYS A 415 14.25 -15.13 5.31
N LEU A 416 14.80 -14.74 4.14
CA LEU A 416 15.14 -13.36 3.83
C LEU A 416 13.90 -12.45 3.92
N PHE A 417 12.78 -12.86 3.34
CA PHE A 417 11.57 -12.02 3.29
C PHE A 417 10.98 -11.78 4.68
N ALA A 418 10.94 -12.81 5.52
CA ALA A 418 10.48 -12.68 6.90
C ALA A 418 11.42 -11.80 7.74
N LEU A 419 12.74 -11.94 7.56
CA LEU A 419 13.71 -11.09 8.23
C LEU A 419 13.63 -9.62 7.79
N LEU A 420 13.32 -9.35 6.52
CA LEU A 420 13.13 -7.99 6.05
C LEU A 420 11.90 -7.31 6.68
N ASP A 421 10.79 -8.04 6.83
CA ASP A 421 9.60 -7.51 7.52
C ASP A 421 9.91 -7.23 8.99
N LYS A 422 10.50 -8.22 9.67
CA LYS A 422 10.88 -8.10 11.07
C LYS A 422 11.89 -6.98 11.32
N MET A 423 12.84 -6.77 10.41
CA MET A 423 13.80 -5.66 10.49
C MET A 423 13.11 -4.29 10.43
N VAL A 424 12.02 -4.17 9.65
CA VAL A 424 11.22 -2.94 9.63
C VAL A 424 10.45 -2.80 10.94
N GLU A 425 9.81 -3.85 11.44
CA GLU A 425 9.11 -3.84 12.74
C GLU A 425 10.05 -3.42 13.89
N GLU A 426 11.21 -4.07 14.01
CA GLU A 426 12.24 -3.79 15.02
C GLU A 426 12.76 -2.34 15.01
N ARG A 427 12.59 -1.60 13.91
CA ARG A 427 13.00 -0.19 13.83
C ARG A 427 11.96 0.76 14.42
N TYR A 428 10.69 0.37 14.43
CA TYR A 428 9.57 1.25 14.83
C TYR A 428 8.83 0.76 16.09
N GLU A 429 9.20 -0.41 16.64
CA GLU A 429 8.97 -0.79 18.04
C GLU A 429 9.90 -0.01 18.99
#